data_AF-A0A7I0IQU4-F1
#
_entry.id   AF-A0A7I0IQU4-F1
#
_cell.length_a   1.000
_cell.length_b   1.000
_cell.length_c   1.000
_cell.angle_alpha   90.00
_cell.angle_beta   90.00
_cell.angle_gamma   90.00
#
_symmetry.space_group_name_H-M   'P 1'
#
loop_
_entity.id
_entity.type
_entity.pdbx_description
1 polymer ?
#
loop_
_entity_poly.entity_id
_entity_poly.type
_entity_poly.pdbx_seq_one_letter_code
_entity_poly.pdbx_strand_id
1 'polypeptide(L)'
;LPIQPEDLPGVDIVAVSHAHRDHLDIDSIKRIQKLFPEVTVHLPSGMGEFAKDEGFENAVIQEWWTATEYAGTKIHFRTRTYLCERNDFYLFI
;
A
#
# COMPACT_ATOMS: atom_id res chain seq x y z
N LEU A 1 9.43 9.81 -19.15
CA LEU A 1 10.69 9.78 -18.36
C LEU A 1 10.33 9.46 -16.92
N PRO A 2 11.23 8.86 -16.12
CA PRO A 2 11.00 8.65 -14.69
C PRO A 2 10.80 10.00 -13.98
N ILE A 3 9.97 9.98 -12.94
CA ILE A 3 9.67 11.13 -12.06
C ILE A 3 10.26 10.87 -10.68
N GLN A 4 10.75 11.92 -10.01
CA GLN A 4 11.19 11.80 -8.62
C GLN A 4 10.00 11.97 -7.66
N PRO A 5 10.03 11.34 -6.48
CA PRO A 5 8.98 11.52 -5.47
C PRO A 5 8.70 12.98 -5.11
N GLU A 6 9.72 13.84 -5.10
CA GLU A 6 9.59 15.28 -4.79
C GLU A 6 8.83 16.07 -5.85
N ASP A 7 8.77 15.55 -7.08
CA ASP A 7 8.06 16.20 -8.19
C ASP A 7 6.59 15.77 -8.27
N LEU A 8 6.14 14.88 -7.38
CA LEU A 8 4.74 14.47 -7.31
C LEU A 8 3.87 15.64 -6.81
N PRO A 9 2.71 15.89 -7.42
CA PRO A 9 1.83 17.01 -7.05
C PRO A 9 1.14 16.82 -5.68
N GLY A 10 1.20 15.61 -5.11
CA GLY A 10 0.52 15.18 -3.90
C GLY A 10 0.32 13.66 -3.91
N VAL A 11 0.36 13.03 -2.75
CA VAL A 11 0.02 11.61 -2.59
C VAL A 11 -0.88 11.44 -1.38
N ASP A 12 -2.07 10.93 -1.64
CA ASP A 12 -3.09 10.67 -0.61
C ASP A 12 -2.98 9.27 -0.03
N ILE A 13 -2.68 8.29 -0.90
CA ILE A 13 -2.63 6.87 -0.55
C ILE A 13 -1.45 6.21 -1.24
N VAL A 14 -0.68 5.44 -0.47
CA VAL A 14 0.21 4.40 -0.99
C VAL A 14 -0.44 3.05 -0.73
N ALA A 15 -0.72 2.30 -1.79
CA ALA A 15 -1.33 0.99 -1.67
C ALA A 15 -0.33 -0.10 -2.09
N VAL A 16 0.00 -0.97 -1.15
CA VAL A 16 0.86 -2.12 -1.39
C VAL A 16 -0.01 -3.30 -1.70
N SER A 17 0.15 -3.89 -2.88
CA SER A 17 -0.63 -5.05 -3.24
C SER A 17 -0.16 -6.29 -2.47
N HIS A 18 1.16 -6.52 -2.38
CA HIS A 18 1.75 -7.63 -1.64
C HIS A 18 3.19 -7.40 -1.18
N ALA A 19 3.62 -8.25 -0.24
CA ALA A 19 4.92 -8.18 0.42
C ALA A 19 6.03 -8.92 -0.37
N HIS A 20 6.26 -8.52 -1.62
CA HIS A 20 7.41 -8.96 -2.40
C HIS A 20 8.22 -7.76 -2.89
N ARG A 21 9.54 -7.94 -3.07
CA ARG A 21 10.50 -6.82 -3.20
C ARG A 21 10.29 -5.94 -4.43
N ASP A 22 9.64 -6.46 -5.46
CA ASP A 22 9.26 -5.75 -6.68
C ASP A 22 7.98 -4.91 -6.53
N HIS A 23 7.21 -5.15 -5.45
CA HIS A 23 5.95 -4.45 -5.15
C HIS A 23 5.97 -3.70 -3.81
N LEU A 24 7.01 -3.89 -3.01
CA LEU A 24 7.21 -3.25 -1.72
C LEU A 24 8.65 -2.74 -1.61
N ASP A 25 8.80 -1.41 -1.74
CA ASP A 25 10.06 -0.70 -1.50
C ASP A 25 9.92 0.19 -0.25
N ILE A 26 10.55 -0.25 0.84
CA ILE A 26 10.44 0.37 2.17
C ILE A 26 10.95 1.81 2.16
N ASP A 27 12.06 2.06 1.46
CA ASP A 27 12.70 3.37 1.41
C ASP A 27 11.83 4.38 0.63
N SER A 28 11.19 3.94 -0.45
CA SER A 28 10.25 4.75 -1.22
C SER A 28 9.02 5.10 -0.39
N ILE A 29 8.43 4.14 0.33
CA ILE A 29 7.27 4.39 1.20
C ILE A 29 7.63 5.42 2.28
N LYS A 30 8.77 5.24 2.96
CA LYS A 30 9.25 6.17 3.99
C LYS A 30 9.55 7.56 3.42
N ARG A 31 10.08 7.64 2.21
CA ARG A 31 10.33 8.92 1.53
C ARG A 31 9.03 9.63 1.20
N ILE A 32 8.02 8.90 0.72
CA ILE A 32 6.68 9.43 0.46
C ILE A 32 6.02 9.91 1.75
N GLN A 33 6.09 9.16 2.84
CA GLN A 33 5.57 9.59 4.16
C GLN A 33 6.23 10.86 4.68
N LYS A 34 7.53 11.04 4.43
CA LYS A 34 8.24 12.29 4.79
C LYS A 34 7.79 13.48 3.95
N LEU A 35 7.52 13.27 2.66
CA LEU A 35 7.09 14.34 1.74
C LEU A 35 5.60 14.69 1.93
N PHE A 36 4.78 13.69 2.23
CA PHE A 36 3.33 13.81 2.40
C PHE A 36 2.92 13.16 3.73
N PRO A 37 3.05 13.86 4.87
CA PRO A 37 2.82 13.28 6.20
C PRO A 37 1.40 12.73 6.43
N GLU A 38 0.41 13.24 5.70
CA GLU A 38 -0.99 12.80 5.80
C GLU A 38 -1.29 11.56 4.93
N VAL A 39 -0.31 11.07 4.17
CA VAL A 39 -0.50 9.89 3.32
C VAL A 39 -0.82 8.65 4.14
N THR A 40 -1.79 7.85 3.71
CA THR A 40 -2.06 6.55 4.32
C THR A 40 -1.38 5.43 3.55
N VAL A 41 -0.80 4.46 4.27
CA VAL A 41 -0.19 3.28 3.66
C VAL A 41 -1.13 2.08 3.82
N HIS A 42 -1.82 1.72 2.74
CA HIS A 42 -2.75 0.61 2.72
C HIS A 42 -2.00 -0.70 2.45
N LEU A 43 -2.08 -1.63 3.41
CA LEU A 43 -1.43 -2.92 3.38
C LEU A 43 -2.48 -4.05 3.44
N PRO A 44 -2.22 -5.21 2.83
CA PRO A 44 -3.10 -6.36 2.96
C PRO A 44 -3.12 -6.90 4.39
N SER A 45 -4.20 -7.63 4.71
CA SER A 45 -4.38 -8.32 5.98
C SER A 45 -3.15 -9.13 6.40
N GLY A 46 -2.83 -9.11 7.69
CA GLY A 46 -1.68 -9.81 8.26
C GLY A 46 -0.36 -9.03 8.27
N MET A 47 -0.30 -7.84 7.66
CA MET A 47 0.93 -7.02 7.62
C MET A 47 1.07 -6.00 8.77
N GLY A 48 0.26 -6.10 9.82
CA GLY A 48 0.28 -5.14 10.94
C GLY A 48 1.62 -5.12 11.70
N GLU A 49 2.18 -6.29 12.02
CA GLU A 49 3.48 -6.40 12.69
C GLU A 49 4.61 -5.88 11.79
N PHE A 50 4.61 -6.28 10.52
CA PHE A 50 5.56 -5.79 9.52
C PHE A 50 5.55 -4.26 9.42
N ALA A 51 4.37 -3.63 9.32
CA ALA A 51 4.25 -2.18 9.24
C ALA A 51 4.84 -1.48 10.48
N LYS A 52 4.60 -2.07 11.66
CA LYS A 52 5.12 -1.57 12.93
C LYS A 52 6.65 -1.71 13.01
N ASP A 53 7.17 -2.86 12.64
CA ASP A 53 8.61 -3.16 12.68
C ASP A 53 9.38 -2.27 11.71
N GLU A 54 8.82 -2.03 10.53
CA GLU A 54 9.39 -1.10 9.56
C GLU A 54 9.15 0.37 9.91
N GLY A 55 8.28 0.68 10.87
CA GLY A 55 7.98 2.04 11.28
C GLY A 55 7.20 2.84 10.23
N PHE A 56 6.24 2.20 9.55
CA PHE A 56 5.30 2.91 8.68
C PHE A 56 4.30 3.71 9.52
N GLU A 57 4.23 5.01 9.24
CA GLU A 57 3.24 5.93 9.81
C GLU A 57 1.91 5.86 9.03
N ASN A 58 0.76 6.07 9.70
CA ASN A 58 -0.57 6.05 9.06
C ASN A 58 -0.86 4.76 8.24
N ALA A 59 -0.38 3.61 8.73
CA ALA A 59 -0.62 2.33 8.10
C ALA A 59 -2.07 1.86 8.33
N VAL A 60 -2.75 1.48 7.25
CA VAL A 60 -4.10 0.93 7.24
C VAL A 60 -4.02 -0.53 6.81
N ILE A 61 -4.29 -1.45 7.73
CA ILE A 61 -4.37 -2.87 7.42
C ILE A 61 -5.78 -3.18 6.93
N GLN A 62 -5.89 -3.60 5.68
CA GLN A 62 -7.19 -3.86 5.05
C GLN A 62 -7.49 -5.35 4.96
N GLU A 63 -8.61 -5.75 5.57
CA GLU A 63 -9.10 -7.12 5.54
C GLU A 63 -9.60 -7.52 4.15
N TRP A 64 -9.40 -8.78 3.79
CA TRP A 64 -9.86 -9.32 2.50
C TRP A 64 -11.37 -9.17 2.34
N TRP A 65 -11.81 -8.94 1.11
CA TRP A 65 -13.24 -8.82 0.76
C TRP A 65 -13.97 -7.64 1.40
N THR A 66 -13.27 -6.81 2.18
CA THR A 66 -13.78 -5.55 2.71
C THR A 66 -13.48 -4.39 1.76
N ALA A 67 -14.03 -3.22 2.08
CA ALA A 67 -13.79 -1.98 1.38
C ALA A 67 -13.36 -0.92 2.40
N THR A 68 -12.34 -0.15 2.07
CA THR A 68 -12.04 1.11 2.76
C THR A 68 -12.47 2.25 1.86
N GLU A 69 -13.08 3.28 2.43
CA GLU A 69 -13.51 4.46 1.69
C GLU A 69 -12.55 5.61 1.97
N TYR A 70 -12.09 6.25 0.90
CA TYR A 70 -11.26 7.45 0.95
C TYR A 70 -11.80 8.48 -0.03
N ALA A 71 -12.13 9.69 0.44
CA ALA A 71 -12.65 10.78 -0.38
C ALA A 71 -13.82 10.39 -1.32
N GLY A 72 -14.68 9.46 -0.90
CA GLY A 72 -15.80 8.93 -1.71
C GLY A 72 -15.42 7.83 -2.71
N THR A 73 -14.15 7.44 -2.77
CA THR A 73 -13.65 6.31 -3.55
C THR A 73 -13.51 5.06 -2.67
N LYS A 74 -14.03 3.92 -3.15
CA LYS A 74 -13.94 2.64 -2.44
C LYS A 74 -12.76 1.84 -2.94
N ILE A 75 -11.92 1.41 -2.02
CA ILE A 75 -10.71 0.63 -2.28
C ILE A 75 -10.94 -0.80 -1.84
N HIS A 76 -10.64 -1.75 -2.71
CA HIS A 76 -10.92 -3.15 -2.50
C HIS A 76 -9.67 -4.01 -2.61
N PHE A 77 -9.30 -4.64 -1.50
CA PHE A 77 -8.33 -5.73 -1.51
C PHE A 77 -9.05 -7.04 -1.80
N ARG A 78 -8.56 -7.78 -2.80
CA ARG A 78 -9.13 -9.04 -3.28
C ARG A 78 -8.04 -10.10 -3.34
N THR A 79 -8.42 -11.33 -3.03
CA THR A 79 -7.55 -12.47 -3.28
C THR A 79 -7.67 -12.88 -4.75
N ARG A 80 -6.60 -13.43 -5.31
CA ARG A 80 -6.66 -14.07 -6.63
C ARG A 80 -7.07 -15.52 -6.44
N THR A 81 -8.23 -15.93 -6.96
CA THR A 81 -8.65 -17.33 -6.98
C THR A 81 -8.13 -18.03 -8.24
N TYR A 82 -6.82 -18.28 -8.35
CA TYR A 82 -6.28 -19.35 -9.20
C TYR A 82 -4.96 -19.84 -8.60
N LEU A 83 -4.89 -21.15 -8.36
CA LEU A 83 -3.73 -21.88 -7.87
C LEU A 83 -2.51 -21.59 -8.76
N CYS A 84 -1.58 -20.78 -8.29
CA CYS A 84 -0.23 -20.65 -8.84
C CYS A 84 0.69 -20.21 -7.70
N GLU A 85 1.75 -20.98 -7.47
CA GLU A 85 2.69 -20.78 -6.39
C GLU A 85 3.34 -19.39 -6.47
N ARG A 86 3.47 -18.75 -5.29
CA ARG A 86 4.16 -17.48 -5.00
C ARG A 86 3.32 -16.20 -5.17
N ASN A 87 2.66 -15.85 -4.08
CA ASN A 87 2.54 -14.52 -3.44
C ASN A 87 2.43 -13.23 -4.29
N ASP A 88 1.76 -13.24 -5.44
CA ASP A 88 1.46 -11.99 -6.17
C ASP A 88 -0.01 -11.55 -5.96
N PHE A 89 -0.21 -10.30 -5.51
CA PHE A 89 -1.54 -9.71 -5.28
C PHE A 89 -1.66 -8.37 -6.02
N TYR A 90 -2.89 -7.91 -6.29
CA TYR A 90 -3.18 -6.70 -7.08
C TYR A 90 -4.28 -5.84 -6.43
N LEU A 91 -4.12 -4.52 -6.53
CA LEU A 91 -5.08 -3.50 -6.14
C LEU A 91 -5.98 -3.15 -7.34
N PHE A 92 -7.30 -3.18 -7.16
CA PHE A 92 -8.25 -2.55 -8.10
C PHE A 92 -8.71 -1.22 -7.48
N ILE A 93 -8.33 -0.11 -8.11
CA ILE A 93 -8.90 1.22 -7.90
C ILE A 93 -10.10 1.42 -8.81
#